data_AF-A0A9P5J0H2-F1
#
_entry.id   AF-A0A9P5J0H2-F1
#
_cell.length_a   1.000
_cell.length_b   1.000
_cell.length_c   1.000
_cell.angle_alpha   90.00
_cell.angle_beta   90.00
_cell.angle_gamma   90.00
#
_symmetry.space_group_name_H-M   'P 1'
#
loop_
_entity.id
_entity.type
_entity.pdbx_description
1 polymer ?
#
loop_
_entity_poly.entity_id
_entity_poly.type
_entity_poly.pdbx_seq_one_letter_code
_entity_poly.pdbx_strand_id
1 'polypeptide(L)'
;MALKLYPETKKPYLQLGTPFEYIRLTEPRLSDAPLMANMLNSESVWRFQSAPNYPYTEEAVREIISTRQIPPCEQAWSEIRDQVLAGDTDYLAS
;
A
#
# COMPACT_ATOMS: atom_id res chain seq x y z
N MET A 1 -15.16 -0.63 -5.27
CA MET A 1 -13.73 -0.25 -5.23
C MET A 1 -13.23 -0.27 -6.66
N ALA A 2 -12.28 0.56 -7.08
CA ALA A 2 -11.77 0.54 -8.46
C ALA A 2 -10.27 0.82 -8.49
N LEU A 3 -9.51 0.09 -9.32
CA LEU A 3 -8.13 0.48 -9.61
C LEU A 3 -8.13 1.68 -10.56
N LYS A 4 -7.29 2.66 -10.27
CA LYS A 4 -7.05 3.83 -11.10
C LYS A 4 -5.56 4.11 -11.20
N LEU A 5 -5.17 4.90 -12.21
CA LEU A 5 -3.81 5.41 -12.34
C LEU A 5 -3.79 6.90 -12.01
N TYR A 6 -2.74 7.35 -11.32
CA TYR A 6 -2.45 8.78 -11.22
C TYR A 6 -2.13 9.34 -12.63
N PRO A 7 -2.81 10.40 -13.09
CA PRO A 7 -2.61 10.95 -14.43
C PRO A 7 -1.14 11.30 -14.73
N GLU A 8 -0.48 11.90 -13.74
CA GLU A 8 0.87 12.45 -13.79
C GLU A 8 1.98 11.40 -13.64
N THR A 9 1.83 10.45 -12.72
CA THR A 9 2.89 9.47 -12.42
C THR A 9 2.64 8.09 -13.02
N LYS A 10 1.43 7.84 -13.55
CA LYS A 10 0.94 6.53 -13.98
C LYS A 10 1.03 5.43 -12.92
N LYS A 11 1.23 5.81 -11.65
CA LYS A 11 1.26 4.85 -10.55
C LYS A 11 -0.16 4.38 -10.23
N PRO A 12 -0.35 3.08 -9.98
CA PRO A 12 -1.65 2.54 -9.62
C PRO A 12 -2.06 2.93 -8.20
N TYR A 13 -3.37 3.05 -7.99
CA TYR A 13 -3.99 3.16 -6.67
C TYR A 13 -5.38 2.52 -6.68
N LEU A 14 -5.78 1.94 -5.54
CA LEU A 14 -7.14 1.48 -5.33
C LEU A 14 -7.96 2.60 -4.69
N GLN A 15 -9.02 3.02 -5.37
CA GLN A 15 -10.00 3.96 -4.86
C GLN A 15 -11.11 3.19 -4.13
N LEU A 16 -11.27 3.42 -2.83
CA LEU A 16 -12.38 2.85 -2.10
C LEU A 16 -13.70 3.48 -2.56
N GLY A 17 -14.77 2.67 -2.52
CA GLY A 17 -16.12 3.13 -2.83
C GLY A 17 -16.79 3.78 -1.61
N THR A 18 -18.06 4.15 -1.76
CA THR A 18 -18.88 4.73 -0.69
C THR A 18 -18.89 3.85 0.56
N PRO A 19 -18.70 4.43 1.77
CA PRO A 19 -18.57 5.85 2.11
C PRO A 19 -17.12 6.37 2.23
N PHE A 20 -16.15 5.67 1.63
CA PHE A 20 -14.71 5.92 1.80
C PHE A 20 -14.04 6.52 0.55
N GLU A 21 -14.76 7.32 -0.23
CA GLU A 21 -14.32 7.88 -1.51
C GLU A 21 -13.07 8.77 -1.41
N TYR A 22 -12.68 9.17 -0.20
CA TYR A 22 -11.46 9.94 0.05
C TYR A 22 -10.24 9.09 0.39
N ILE A 23 -10.41 7.77 0.57
CA ILE A 23 -9.34 6.85 0.92
C ILE A 23 -8.81 6.18 -0.35
N ARG A 24 -7.50 6.29 -0.55
CA ARG A 24 -6.77 5.63 -1.63
C ARG A 24 -5.73 4.70 -1.04
N LEU A 25 -5.69 3.46 -1.52
CA LEU A 25 -4.64 2.51 -1.16
C LEU A 25 -3.58 2.54 -2.26
N THR A 26 -2.33 2.76 -1.88
CA THR A 26 -1.19 2.76 -2.79
C THR A 26 -0.17 1.73 -2.33
N GLU A 27 0.67 1.28 -3.25
CA GLU A 27 1.85 0.49 -2.91
C GLU A 27 2.72 1.27 -1.90
N PRO A 28 3.24 0.60 -0.84
CA PRO A 28 4.21 1.20 0.08
C PRO A 28 5.47 1.66 -0.64
N ARG A 29 6.04 2.79 -0.22
CA ARG A 29 7.24 3.38 -0.80
C ARG A 29 8.32 3.46 0.27
N LEU A 30 9.59 3.36 -0.13
CA LEU A 30 10.70 3.59 0.80
C LEU A 30 10.69 4.99 1.45
N SER A 31 10.05 5.96 0.81
CA SER A 31 9.82 7.30 1.37
C SER A 31 8.82 7.32 2.53
N ASP A 32 8.00 6.29 2.68
CA ASP A 32 6.97 6.20 3.72
C ASP A 32 7.58 5.73 5.06
N ALA A 33 8.81 5.21 5.04
CA ALA A 33 9.47 4.62 6.20
C ALA A 33 9.56 5.55 7.43
N PRO A 34 9.92 6.85 7.32
CA PRO A 34 9.98 7.74 8.48
C PRO A 34 8.61 7.90 9.16
N LEU A 35 7.55 8.09 8.37
CA LEU A 35 6.19 8.23 8.89
C LEU A 35 5.70 6.93 9.51
N MET A 36 5.95 5.80 8.85
CA MET A 36 5.59 4.48 9.36
C MET A 36 6.32 4.16 10.66
N ALA A 37 7.62 4.45 10.79
CA ALA A 37 8.37 4.26 12.02
C ALA A 37 7.77 5.07 13.19
N ASN A 38 7.43 6.34 12.94
CA ASN A 38 6.76 7.19 13.93
C ASN A 38 5.41 6.61 14.38
N MET A 39 4.59 6.17 13.42
CA MET A 39 3.29 5.57 13.71
C MET A 39 3.42 4.26 14.50
N LEU A 40 4.34 3.38 14.10
CA LEU A 40 4.56 2.09 14.74
C LEU A 40 5.11 2.22 16.17
N ASN A 41 5.86 3.29 16.46
CA ASN A 41 6.38 3.59 17.80
C ASN A 41 5.41 4.39 18.68
N SER A 42 4.28 4.87 18.14
CA SER A 42 3.26 5.56 18.94
C SER A 42 2.69 4.63 20.01
N GLU A 43 2.56 5.11 21.25
CA GLU A 43 2.03 4.34 22.38
C GLU A 43 0.66 3.72 22.11
N SER A 44 -0.21 4.49 21.46
CA SER A 44 -1.54 4.05 21.07
C SER A 44 -1.53 2.89 20.08
N VAL A 45 -0.43 2.66 19.36
CA VAL A 45 -0.29 1.64 18.32
C VAL A 45 0.51 0.46 18.86
N TRP A 46 1.72 0.69 19.40
CA TRP A 46 2.62 -0.41 19.78
C TRP A 46 2.02 -1.32 20.86
N ARG A 47 1.21 -0.77 21.78
CA ARG A 47 0.56 -1.55 22.85
C ARG A 47 -0.40 -2.62 22.35
N PHE A 48 -0.89 -2.50 21.11
CA PHE A 48 -1.81 -3.45 20.48
C PHE A 48 -1.15 -4.31 19.41
N GLN A 49 0.14 -4.10 19.14
CA GLN A 49 0.88 -4.90 18.17
C GLN A 49 1.63 -6.02 18.88
N SER A 50 1.50 -7.26 18.38
CA SER A 50 2.38 -8.37 18.73
C SER A 50 3.68 -8.27 17.90
N ALA A 51 4.40 -7.16 18.04
CA ALA A 51 5.54 -6.83 17.21
C ALA A 51 6.87 -7.33 17.84
N PRO A 52 7.74 -8.02 17.08
CA PRO A 52 9.04 -8.47 17.59
C PRO A 52 10.08 -7.34 17.70
N ASN A 53 9.88 -6.19 17.03
CA ASN A 53 10.92 -5.20 16.77
C ASN A 53 10.60 -3.80 17.31
N TYR A 54 9.99 -3.69 18.50
CA TYR A 54 9.84 -2.39 19.17
C TYR A 54 11.12 -2.05 19.95
N PRO A 55 11.66 -0.82 19.85
CA PRO A 55 11.24 0.26 18.97
C PRO A 55 11.67 0.05 17.51
N TYR A 56 10.83 0.49 16.57
CA TYR A 56 11.11 0.42 15.13
C TYR A 56 12.06 1.53 14.69
N THR A 57 13.18 1.19 14.06
CA THR A 57 14.04 2.15 13.37
C THR A 57 13.53 2.41 11.95
N GLU A 58 13.93 3.54 11.34
CA GLU A 58 13.60 3.79 9.93
C GLU A 58 14.18 2.71 9.01
N GLU A 59 15.39 2.24 9.30
CA GLU A 59 16.06 1.18 8.54
C GLU A 59 15.29 -0.13 8.60
N ALA A 60 14.82 -0.53 9.79
CA ALA A 60 14.01 -1.73 9.95
C ALA A 60 12.69 -1.61 9.18
N VAL A 61 12.09 -0.43 9.13
CA VAL A 61 10.87 -0.20 8.33
C VAL A 61 11.18 -0.22 6.83
N ARG A 62 12.31 0.35 6.39
CA ARG A 62 12.76 0.24 4.99
C ARG A 62 12.95 -1.21 4.58
N GLU A 63 13.57 -2.01 5.45
CA GLU A 63 13.73 -3.45 5.24
C GLU A 63 12.37 -4.16 5.16
N ILE A 64 11.41 -3.83 6.04
CA ILE A 64 10.06 -4.39 5.97
C ILE A 64 9.39 -4.03 4.63
N ILE A 65 9.52 -2.79 4.16
CA ILE A 65 8.94 -2.35 2.89
C ILE A 65 9.59 -3.07 1.72
N SER A 66 10.92 -3.25 1.73
CA SER A 66 11.63 -3.91 0.64
C SER A 66 11.47 -5.44 0.63
N THR A 67 11.27 -6.06 1.80
CA THR A 67 11.15 -7.52 1.94
C THR A 67 9.71 -8.02 1.87
N ARG A 68 8.70 -7.17 2.11
CA ARG A 68 7.27 -7.52 1.97
C ARG A 68 6.79 -7.58 0.51
N GLN A 69 7.62 -8.10 -0.38
CA GLN A 69 7.16 -8.65 -1.65
C GLN A 69 6.45 -9.97 -1.36
N ILE A 70 5.16 -9.91 -1.01
CA ILE A 70 4.32 -11.10 -0.91
C ILE A 70 4.02 -11.51 -2.36
N PRO A 71 4.52 -12.65 -2.87
CA PRO A 71 4.44 -12.97 -4.30
C PRO A 71 3.00 -12.94 -4.86
N PRO A 72 1.95 -13.39 -4.12
CA PRO A 72 0.56 -13.19 -4.53
C PRO A 72 0.14 -11.74 -4.75
N CYS A 73 0.68 -10.80 -3.95
CA CYS A 73 0.33 -9.39 -4.05
C CYS A 73 1.01 -8.71 -5.24
N GLU A 74 2.28 -8.99 -5.51
CA GLU A 74 2.95 -8.43 -6.69
C GLU A 74 2.34 -8.93 -7.99
N GLN A 75 1.98 -10.22 -8.05
CA GLN A 75 1.29 -10.77 -9.20
C GLN A 75 -0.08 -10.10 -9.39
N ALA A 76 -0.89 -9.98 -8.33
CA ALA A 76 -2.17 -9.28 -8.40
C ALA A 76 -1.99 -7.81 -8.84
N TRP A 77 -0.98 -7.11 -8.31
CA TRP A 77 -0.68 -5.73 -8.72
C TRP A 77 -0.23 -5.61 -10.18
N SER A 78 0.55 -6.57 -10.68
CA SER A 78 0.98 -6.60 -12.08
C SER A 78 -0.19 -6.89 -13.01
N GLU A 79 -1.00 -7.90 -12.70
CA GLU A 79 -2.20 -8.27 -13.48
C GLU A 79 -3.17 -7.09 -13.57
N ILE A 80 -3.44 -6.45 -12.44
CA ILE A 80 -4.32 -5.29 -12.35
C ILE A 80 -3.73 -4.07 -13.12
N ARG A 81 -2.42 -3.88 -13.10
CA ARG A 81 -1.73 -2.81 -13.85
C ARG A 81 -1.79 -3.04 -15.35
N ASP A 82 -1.49 -4.26 -15.81
CA ASP A 82 -1.45 -4.62 -17.22
C ASP A 82 -2.83 -4.48 -17.87
N GLN A 83 -3.90 -4.82 -17.15
CA GLN A 83 -5.28 -4.66 -17.62
C GLN A 83 -5.71 -3.20 -17.71
N VAL A 84 -5.35 -2.36 -16.73
CA VAL A 84 -5.65 -0.92 -16.81
C VAL A 84 -4.86 -0.24 -17.93
N LEU A 85 -3.62 -0.69 -18.20
CA LEU A 85 -2.87 -0.24 -19.38
C LEU A 85 -3.48 -0.73 -20.70
N ALA A 86 -4.13 -1.90 -20.70
CA ALA A 86 -4.86 -2.44 -21.85
C ALA A 86 -6.22 -1.74 -22.08
N GLY A 87 -6.65 -0.83 -21.20
CA GLY A 87 -7.89 -0.07 -21.34
C GLY A 87 -9.12 -0.75 -20.71
N ASP A 88 -8.94 -1.84 -19.98
CA ASP A 88 -10.01 -2.57 -19.31
C ASP A 88 -10.16 -2.04 -17.87
N THR A 89 -11.19 -1.22 -17.64
CA THR A 89 -11.37 -0.48 -16.36
C THR A 89 -12.40 -1.11 -15.40
N ASP A 90 -13.03 -2.21 -15.79
CA ASP A 90 -14.21 -2.79 -15.11
C ASP A 90 -13.89 -4.00 -14.21
N TYR A 91 -12.69 -4.07 -13.59
CA TYR A 91 -12.28 -5.25 -12.79
C TYR A 91 -13.07 -5.46 -11.47
N LEU A 92 -13.89 -4.51 -11.01
CA LEU A 92 -14.57 -4.60 -9.70
C LEU A 92 -16.06 -4.24 -9.74
N ALA A 93 -16.69 -4.34 -10.92
CA ALA A 93 -18.13 -4.15 -11.09
C ALA A 93 -18.95 -5.46 -10.96
N SER A 94 -18.30 -6.60 -10.66
CA SER A 94 -18.92 -7.91 -10.42
C SER A 94 -18.95 -8.32 -8.96
#